data_AF-A0A2L0I6J0-F1
#
_entry.id   AF-A0A2L0I6J0-F1
#
_cell.length_a   1.000
_cell.length_b   1.000
_cell.length_c   1.000
_cell.angle_alpha   90.00
_cell.angle_beta   90.00
_cell.angle_gamma   90.00
#
_symmetry.space_group_name_H-M   'P 1'
#
loop_
_entity.id
_entity.type
_entity.pdbx_description
1 polymer ?
#
loop_
_entity_poly.entity_id
_entity_poly.type
_entity_poly.pdbx_seq_one_letter_code
_entity_poly.pdbx_strand_id
1 'polypeptide(L)'
;MDNTELLKTILSKVEGLEKALAHKDERRVGVREFAERLNISSPTLYARINEGLIEKPLKDGKLSYWLNSYVNLIVVGRTGNLKY
;
A
#
# COMPACT_ATOMS: atom_id res chain seq x y z
N MET A 1 13.17 -0.63 39.30
CA MET A 1 13.39 -0.26 37.88
C MET A 1 13.26 1.26 37.81
N ASP A 2 14.28 1.95 37.32
CA ASP A 2 14.24 3.41 37.21
C ASP A 2 13.26 3.85 36.11
N ASN A 3 12.61 5.00 36.28
CA ASN A 3 11.65 5.54 35.31
C ASN A 3 12.29 5.74 33.93
N THR A 4 13.57 6.10 33.91
CA THR A 4 14.35 6.25 32.67
C THR A 4 14.49 4.92 31.93
N GLU A 5 14.72 3.82 32.66
CA GLU A 5 14.86 2.49 32.07
C GLU A 5 13.51 1.95 31.55
N LEU A 6 12.41 2.29 32.24
CA LEU A 6 11.06 2.00 31.74
C LEU A 6 10.78 2.74 30.43
N LEU A 7 11.10 4.04 30.36
CA LEU A 7 10.87 4.86 29.16
C LEU A 7 11.70 4.37 27.97
N LYS A 8 12.99 4.04 28.17
CA LYS A 8 13.84 3.45 27.12
C LYS A 8 13.28 2.12 26.62
N THR A 9 12.80 1.28 27.53
CA THR A 9 12.19 -0.01 27.19
C THR A 9 10.92 0.17 26.36
N ILE A 10 10.06 1.12 26.74
CA ILE A 10 8.84 1.45 25.99
C ILE A 10 9.20 1.97 24.60
N LEU A 11 10.13 2.92 24.51
CA LEU A 11 10.57 3.49 23.23
C LEU A 11 11.09 2.40 22.28
N SER A 12 11.99 1.54 22.77
CA SER A 12 12.55 0.43 21.96
C SER A 12 11.47 -0.54 21.47
N LYS A 13 10.46 -0.84 22.30
CA LYS A 13 9.32 -1.67 21.90
C LYS A 13 8.46 -0.99 20.84
N VAL A 14 8.20 0.31 20.96
CA VAL A 14 7.43 1.08 19.97
C VAL A 14 8.15 1.11 18.62
N GLU A 15 9.45 1.40 18.59
CA GLU A 15 10.25 1.37 17.35
C GLU A 15 10.26 -0.01 16.71
N GLY A 16 10.33 -1.08 17.52
CA GLY A 16 10.24 -2.46 17.04
C GLY A 16 8.88 -2.77 16.42
N LEU A 17 7.79 -2.30 17.04
CA LEU A 17 6.43 -2.43 16.51
C LEU A 17 6.25 -1.65 15.21
N GLU A 18 6.76 -0.41 15.14
CA GLU A 18 6.71 0.42 13.92
C GLU A 18 7.43 -0.27 12.76
N LYS A 19 8.62 -0.84 12.99
CA LYS A 19 9.34 -1.60 11.96
C LYS A 19 8.60 -2.85 11.52
N ALA A 20 8.03 -3.61 12.46
CA ALA A 20 7.22 -4.79 12.15
C ALA A 20 5.93 -4.43 11.38
N LEU A 21 5.35 -3.28 11.69
CA LEU A 21 4.20 -2.72 10.96
C LEU A 21 4.59 -2.19 9.58
N ALA A 22 5.78 -1.61 9.42
CA ALA A 22 6.29 -1.16 8.12
C ALA A 22 6.56 -2.35 7.17
N HIS A 23 6.84 -3.53 7.71
CA HIS A 23 6.90 -4.79 6.96
C HIS A 23 5.53 -5.40 6.62
N LYS A 24 4.43 -4.66 6.76
CA LYS A 24 3.10 -5.18 6.43
C LYS A 24 2.86 -5.30 4.94
N ASP A 25 2.84 -6.57 4.55
CA ASP A 25 2.04 -7.14 3.48
C ASP A 25 2.38 -6.59 2.09
N GLU A 26 3.60 -6.88 1.62
CA GLU A 26 4.00 -6.78 0.21
C GLU A 26 3.36 -7.89 -0.66
N ARG A 27 2.09 -8.20 -0.38
CA ARG A 27 1.36 -9.18 -1.18
C ARG A 27 1.08 -8.62 -2.57
N ARG A 28 0.97 -9.57 -3.49
CA ARG A 28 0.55 -9.32 -4.86
C ARG A 28 -0.95 -9.07 -4.88
N VAL A 29 -1.34 -7.92 -5.39
CA VAL A 29 -2.74 -7.53 -5.59
C VAL A 29 -3.04 -7.62 -7.08
N GLY A 30 -4.07 -8.38 -7.44
CA GLY A 30 -4.52 -8.52 -8.82
C GLY A 30 -5.39 -7.35 -9.28
N VAL A 31 -5.64 -7.29 -10.58
CA VAL A 31 -6.47 -6.26 -11.24
C VAL A 31 -7.85 -6.11 -10.60
N ARG A 32 -8.53 -7.24 -10.33
CA ARG A 32 -9.89 -7.23 -9.78
C ARG A 32 -9.93 -6.60 -8.39
N GLU A 33 -9.04 -7.04 -7.51
CA GLU A 33 -8.95 -6.53 -6.14
C GLU A 33 -8.56 -5.04 -6.12
N PHE A 34 -7.64 -4.61 -7.00
CA PHE A 34 -7.28 -3.19 -7.09
C PHE A 34 -8.48 -2.33 -7.54
N ALA A 35 -9.22 -2.78 -8.55
CA ALA A 35 -10.41 -2.09 -9.03
C ALA A 35 -11.50 -1.99 -7.93
N GLU A 36 -11.74 -3.08 -7.20
CA GLU A 36 -12.67 -3.13 -6.06
C GLU A 36 -12.29 -2.13 -4.96
N ARG A 37 -11.01 -2.08 -4.56
CA ARG A 37 -10.53 -1.14 -3.53
C ARG A 37 -10.65 0.32 -3.94
N LEU A 38 -10.54 0.62 -5.23
CA LEU A 38 -10.73 1.97 -5.77
C LEU A 38 -12.20 2.32 -6.04
N ASN A 39 -13.11 1.37 -5.81
CA ASN A 39 -14.53 1.46 -6.15
C ASN A 39 -14.76 1.85 -7.63
N ILE A 40 -14.04 1.20 -8.55
CA ILE A 40 -14.15 1.42 -10.00
C ILE A 40 -14.20 0.09 -10.75
N SER A 41 -14.57 0.14 -12.04
CA SER A 41 -14.53 -1.02 -12.92
C SER A 41 -13.11 -1.33 -13.41
N SER A 42 -12.81 -2.59 -13.73
CA SER A 42 -11.50 -2.98 -14.31
C SER A 42 -11.17 -2.22 -15.61
N PRO A 43 -12.12 -2.00 -16.56
CA PRO A 43 -11.87 -1.15 -17.72
C PRO A 43 -11.44 0.28 -17.34
N THR A 44 -12.08 0.88 -16.33
CA THR A 44 -11.71 2.21 -15.83
C THR A 44 -10.31 2.21 -15.22
N LEU A 45 -9.92 1.13 -14.52
CA LEU A 45 -8.56 0.97 -14.01
C LEU A 45 -7.54 0.94 -15.16
N TYR A 46 -7.81 0.20 -16.24
CA TYR A 46 -6.96 0.18 -17.43
C TYR A 46 -6.88 1.51 -18.16
N ALA A 47 -8.00 2.25 -18.24
CA ALA A 47 -7.98 3.60 -18.81
C ALA A 47 -7.02 4.52 -18.04
N ARG A 48 -7.04 4.48 -16.70
CA ARG A 48 -6.13 5.26 -15.85
C ARG A 48 -4.67 4.84 -15.98
N ILE A 49 -4.42 3.55 -16.21
CA ILE A 49 -3.07 3.06 -16.50
C ILE A 49 -2.58 3.62 -17.85
N ASN A 50 -3.46 3.69 -18.85
CA ASN A 50 -3.13 4.26 -20.16
C ASN A 50 -2.94 5.79 -20.12
N GLU A 51 -3.69 6.48 -19.27
CA GLU A 51 -3.55 7.93 -19.01
C GLU A 51 -2.31 8.28 -18.17
N GLY A 52 -1.62 7.28 -17.60
CA GLY A 52 -0.44 7.48 -16.76
C GLY A 52 -0.74 7.87 -15.31
N LEU A 53 -2.01 7.82 -14.90
CA LEU A 53 -2.44 8.11 -13.52
C LEU A 53 -2.14 6.94 -12.55
N ILE A 54 -2.01 5.73 -13.08
CA ILE A 54 -1.66 4.52 -12.32
C ILE A 54 -0.52 3.80 -13.05
N GLU A 55 0.45 3.31 -12.29
CA GLU A 55 1.59 2.59 -12.84
C GLU A 55 1.16 1.25 -13.45
N LYS A 56 1.90 0.83 -14.48
CA LYS A 56 1.66 -0.45 -15.13
C LYS A 56 1.90 -1.60 -14.14
N PRO A 57 1.08 -2.68 -14.20
CA PRO A 57 1.28 -3.82 -13.31
C PRO A 57 2.59 -4.53 -13.61
N LEU A 58 3.20 -5.07 -12.57
CA LEU A 58 4.23 -6.09 -12.68
C LEU A 58 3.63 -7.37 -13.28
N LYS A 59 4.47 -8.18 -13.91
CA LYS A 59 4.07 -9.44 -14.52
C LYS A 59 4.64 -10.63 -13.75
N ASP A 60 3.78 -11.59 -13.46
CA ASP A 60 4.15 -12.92 -12.97
C ASP A 60 3.62 -13.95 -13.99
N GLY A 61 4.41 -14.17 -15.04
CA GLY A 61 3.98 -14.92 -16.21
C GLY A 61 2.76 -14.29 -16.89
N LYS A 62 1.62 -15.00 -16.90
CA LYS A 62 0.37 -14.52 -17.52
C LYS A 62 -0.40 -13.54 -16.62
N LEU A 63 -0.11 -13.51 -15.32
CA LEU A 63 -0.85 -12.70 -14.36
C LEU A 63 -0.21 -11.32 -14.18
N SER A 64 -1.05 -10.31 -14.03
CA SER A 64 -0.65 -8.94 -13.70
C SER A 64 -0.94 -8.64 -12.25
N TYR A 65 0.02 -8.04 -11.55
CA TYR A 65 -0.12 -7.68 -10.15
C TYR A 65 0.53 -6.33 -9.82
N TRP A 66 0.12 -5.77 -8.69
CA TRP A 66 0.78 -4.66 -8.01
C TRP A 66 1.15 -5.08 -6.61
N LEU A 67 2.08 -4.36 -6.02
CA LEU A 67 2.37 -4.49 -4.60
C LEU A 67 1.25 -3.82 -3.80
N ASN A 68 0.81 -4.48 -2.73
CA ASN A 68 -0.25 -3.98 -1.87
C ASN A 68 0.09 -2.63 -1.21
N SER A 69 1.37 -2.36 -0.96
CA SER A 69 1.87 -1.03 -0.53
C SER A 69 1.52 0.06 -1.54
N TYR A 70 1.81 -0.16 -2.83
CA TYR A 70 1.45 0.75 -3.91
C TYR A 70 -0.07 0.93 -4.04
N VAL A 71 -0.83 -0.18 -4.03
CA VAL A 71 -2.29 -0.13 -4.11
C VAL A 71 -2.88 0.71 -2.97
N ASN A 72 -2.40 0.51 -1.75
CA ASN A 72 -2.84 1.30 -0.59
C ASN A 72 -2.49 2.78 -0.75
N LEU A 73 -1.31 3.12 -1.26
CA LEU A 73 -0.92 4.50 -1.51
C LEU A 73 -1.88 5.19 -2.48
N ILE A 74 -2.24 4.53 -3.59
CA ILE A 74 -3.17 5.09 -4.58
C ILE A 74 -4.59 5.19 -4.03
N VAL A 75 -5.05 4.18 -3.27
CA VAL A 75 -6.38 4.18 -2.66
C VAL A 75 -6.49 5.31 -1.64
N VAL A 76 -5.51 5.45 -0.74
CA VAL A 76 -5.48 6.49 0.30
C VAL A 76 -5.31 7.88 -0.31
N GLY A 77 -4.44 8.03 -1.32
CA GLY A 77 -4.25 9.29 -2.04
C GLY A 77 -5.50 9.75 -2.82
N ARG A 78 -6.46 8.86 -3.06
CA ARG A 78 -7.77 9.22 -3.62
C ARG A 78 -8.75 9.67 -2.55
N THR A 79 -8.73 9.05 -1.37
CA THR A 79 -9.62 9.42 -0.26
C THR A 79 -9.18 10.68 0.46
N GLY A 80 -7.87 10.95 0.52
CA GLY A 80 -7.32 12.22 0.96
C GLY A 80 -6.83 13.00 -0.25
N ASN A 81 -7.47 14.12 -0.61
CA ASN A 81 -7.05 15.07 -1.63
C ASN A 81 -5.54 15.39 -1.56
N LEU A 82 -4.69 14.59 -2.22
CA LEU A 82 -3.31 14.93 -2.50
C LEU A 82 -3.19 14.96 -4.02
N LYS A 83 -3.45 16.15 -4.54
CA LYS A 83 -3.10 16.54 -5.90
C LYS A 83 -1.57 16.46 -6.03
N TYR A 84 -1.09 15.57 -6.86
CA TYR A 84 0.15 15.79 -7.60
C TYR A 84 -0.24 16.08 -9.04
#